data_AF-A0A970S7M9-F1
#
_entry.id   AF-A0A970S7M9-F1
#
_cell.length_a   1.000
_cell.length_b   1.000
_cell.length_c   1.000
_cell.angle_alpha   90.00
_cell.angle_beta   90.00
_cell.angle_gamma   90.00
#
_symmetry.space_group_name_H-M   'P 1'
#
loop_
_entity.id
_entity.type
_entity.pdbx_description
1 polymer ?
#
loop_
_entity_poly.entity_id
_entity_poly.type
_entity_poly.pdbx_seq_one_letter_code
_entity_poly.pdbx_strand_id
1 'polypeptide(L)'
;MLKMVDVLEQNVVQNFTHSLNQASDQLDELLNQSILNTSEEQLRTAISAFFKREDAMQAAAALDICQEDLHALQAGLALKEEHLSDTAKIVALCLALETDSLTQVEVSDCLQDYPM
;
A
#
# COMPACT_ATOMS: atom_id res chain seq x y z
N MET A 1 -6.52 -13.90 -9.44
CA MET A 1 -5.77 -13.44 -8.25
C MET A 1 -6.67 -12.48 -7.50
N LEU A 2 -6.76 -12.58 -6.18
CA LEU A 2 -7.51 -11.64 -5.37
C LEU A 2 -6.81 -10.27 -5.45
N LYS A 3 -7.55 -9.22 -5.80
CA LYS A 3 -6.99 -7.86 -5.86
C LYS A 3 -7.15 -7.16 -4.51
N MET A 4 -6.24 -6.27 -4.17
CA MET A 4 -6.32 -5.49 -2.93
C MET A 4 -7.58 -4.62 -2.91
N VAL A 5 -8.01 -4.11 -4.08
CA VAL A 5 -9.30 -3.42 -4.26
C VAL A 5 -10.54 -4.28 -3.96
N ASP A 6 -10.45 -5.61 -4.07
CA ASP A 6 -11.56 -6.53 -3.73
C ASP A 6 -11.62 -6.83 -2.23
N VAL A 7 -10.52 -6.57 -1.52
CA VAL A 7 -10.35 -6.83 -0.09
C VAL A 7 -10.74 -5.59 0.74
N LEU A 8 -10.43 -4.42 0.21
CA LEU A 8 -10.74 -3.14 0.83
C LEU A 8 -12.13 -2.64 0.43
N GLU A 9 -12.70 -1.78 1.27
CA GLU A 9 -13.99 -1.17 0.98
C GLU A 9 -13.90 -0.26 -0.26
N GLN A 10 -14.95 -0.26 -1.08
CA GLN A 10 -15.01 0.61 -2.28
C GLN A 10 -14.80 2.09 -1.95
N ASN A 11 -15.18 2.53 -0.75
CA ASN A 11 -14.94 3.88 -0.29
C ASN A 11 -13.45 4.22 -0.25
N VAL A 12 -12.62 3.30 0.23
CA VAL A 12 -11.17 3.46 0.31
C VAL A 12 -10.58 3.56 -1.09
N VAL A 13 -10.98 2.66 -1.99
CA VAL A 13 -10.50 2.64 -3.38
C VAL A 13 -10.84 3.95 -4.12
N GLN A 14 -12.06 4.46 -3.94
CA GLN A 14 -12.52 5.70 -4.58
C GLN A 14 -11.82 6.94 -4.02
N ASN A 15 -11.59 6.98 -2.71
CA ASN A 15 -10.92 8.10 -2.07
C ASN A 15 -9.40 8.02 -2.22
N PHE A 16 -8.83 6.83 -2.46
CA PHE A 16 -7.39 6.61 -2.61
C PHE A 16 -6.77 7.53 -3.66
N THR A 17 -7.27 7.53 -4.90
CA THR A 17 -6.72 8.39 -5.97
C THR A 17 -6.87 9.87 -5.65
N HIS A 18 -7.95 10.26 -4.97
CA HIS A 18 -8.19 11.64 -4.57
C HIS A 18 -7.22 12.10 -3.47
N SER A 19 -7.09 11.28 -2.42
CA SER A 19 -6.18 11.50 -1.29
C SER A 19 -4.71 11.30 -1.67
N LEU A 20 -4.39 10.54 -2.73
CA LEU A 20 -3.03 10.41 -3.24
C LEU A 20 -2.57 11.69 -3.95
N ASN A 21 -3.47 12.36 -4.68
CA ASN A 21 -3.20 13.63 -5.35
C ASN A 21 -3.18 14.83 -4.39
N GLN A 22 -3.85 14.71 -3.24
CA GLN A 22 -3.80 15.70 -2.19
C GLN A 22 -2.79 15.23 -1.14
N ALA A 23 -1.55 15.70 -1.17
CA ALA A 23 -0.53 15.38 -0.16
C ALA A 23 -1.07 15.66 1.26
N SER A 24 -1.62 14.63 1.90
CA SER A 24 -2.50 14.77 3.05
C SER A 24 -2.38 13.55 3.95
N ASP A 25 -2.22 13.79 5.25
CA ASP A 25 -2.29 12.79 6.34
C ASP A 25 -3.59 11.95 6.29
N GLN A 26 -4.60 12.42 5.54
CA GLN A 26 -5.86 11.73 5.33
C GLN A 26 -5.69 10.38 4.61
N LEU A 27 -4.68 10.21 3.75
CA LEU A 27 -4.44 8.95 3.06
C LEU A 27 -4.00 7.87 4.06
N ASP A 28 -3.05 8.20 4.94
CA ASP A 28 -2.56 7.28 5.98
C ASP A 28 -3.69 6.87 6.94
N GLU A 29 -4.50 7.83 7.38
CA GLU A 29 -5.61 7.55 8.29
C GLU A 29 -6.69 6.66 7.62
N LEU A 30 -6.98 6.90 6.34
CA LEU A 30 -7.92 6.13 5.54
C LEU A 30 -7.40 4.69 5.30
N LEU A 31 -6.13 4.53 4.95
CA LEU A 31 -5.50 3.22 4.78
C LEU A 31 -5.47 2.44 6.10
N ASN A 32 -5.04 3.07 7.19
CA ASN A 32 -5.00 2.43 8.50
C ASN A 32 -6.38 1.97 8.96
N GLN A 33 -7.41 2.81 8.84
CA GLN A 33 -8.78 2.41 9.15
C GLN A 33 -9.26 1.29 8.24
N SER A 34 -8.94 1.32 6.95
CA SER A 34 -9.30 0.26 6.02
C SER A 34 -8.69 -1.08 6.42
N ILE A 35 -7.43 -1.08 6.85
CA ILE A 35 -6.70 -2.27 7.27
C ILE A 35 -7.27 -2.80 8.58
N LEU A 36 -7.57 -1.92 9.53
CA LEU A 36 -8.17 -2.29 10.80
C LEU A 36 -9.58 -2.89 10.61
N ASN A 37 -10.39 -2.33 9.71
CA ASN A 37 -11.74 -2.78 9.40
C ASN A 37 -11.80 -4.04 8.52
N THR A 38 -10.76 -4.29 7.71
CA THR A 38 -10.68 -5.48 6.83
C THR A 38 -10.42 -6.75 7.63
N SER A 39 -10.97 -7.89 7.22
CA SER A 39 -10.71 -9.16 7.94
C SER A 39 -9.24 -9.57 7.84
N GLU A 40 -8.64 -10.04 8.93
CA GLU A 40 -7.22 -10.45 8.97
C GLU A 40 -6.91 -11.55 7.94
N GLU A 41 -7.84 -12.48 7.71
CA GLU A 41 -7.72 -13.51 6.67
C GLU A 41 -7.64 -12.94 5.25
N GLN A 42 -8.46 -11.92 4.96
CA GLN A 42 -8.45 -11.25 3.66
C GLN A 42 -7.16 -10.45 3.47
N LEU A 43 -6.73 -9.74 4.51
CA LEU A 43 -5.46 -9.02 4.54
C LEU A 43 -4.28 -9.95 4.32
N ARG A 44 -4.21 -11.07 5.05
CA ARG A 44 -3.16 -12.08 4.87
C ARG A 44 -3.17 -12.65 3.46
N THR A 45 -4.35 -12.90 2.90
CA THR A 45 -4.49 -13.40 1.52
C THR A 45 -3.99 -12.38 0.50
N ALA A 46 -4.31 -11.10 0.69
CA ALA A 46 -3.90 -10.02 -0.18
C ALA A 46 -2.39 -9.76 -0.11
N ILE A 47 -1.84 -9.71 1.11
CA ILE A 47 -0.39 -9.59 1.33
C ILE A 47 0.34 -10.81 0.75
N SER A 48 -0.12 -12.02 1.00
CA SER A 48 0.44 -13.22 0.36
C SER A 48 0.34 -13.18 -1.17
N ALA A 49 -0.70 -12.57 -1.74
CA ALA A 49 -0.82 -12.40 -3.18
C ALA A 49 0.17 -11.35 -3.71
N PHE A 50 0.40 -10.26 -2.96
CA PHE A 50 1.45 -9.29 -3.27
C PHE A 50 2.83 -9.96 -3.29
N PHE A 51 3.18 -10.73 -2.26
CA PHE A 51 4.46 -11.44 -2.17
C PHE A 51 4.64 -12.57 -3.21
N LYS A 52 3.59 -12.96 -3.93
CA LYS A 52 3.71 -13.89 -5.07
C LYS A 52 4.19 -13.21 -6.35
N ARG A 53 4.24 -11.88 -6.38
CA ARG A 53 4.77 -11.14 -7.54
C ARG A 53 6.29 -11.18 -7.52
N GLU A 54 6.91 -11.29 -8.71
CA GLU A 54 8.37 -11.28 -8.84
C GLU A 54 9.00 -9.96 -8.33
N ASP A 55 8.28 -8.86 -8.44
CA ASP A 55 8.72 -7.54 -8.00
C ASP A 55 8.44 -7.25 -6.53
N ALA A 56 7.77 -8.15 -5.78
CA ALA A 56 7.33 -7.87 -4.42
C ALA A 56 8.49 -7.50 -3.48
N MET A 57 9.62 -8.21 -3.57
CA MET A 57 10.83 -7.93 -2.78
C MET A 57 11.46 -6.58 -3.16
N GLN A 58 11.48 -6.25 -4.45
CA GLN A 58 12.01 -4.95 -4.93
C GLN A 58 11.09 -3.80 -4.53
N ALA A 59 9.78 -3.99 -4.67
CA ALA A 59 8.76 -3.03 -4.28
C ALA A 59 8.79 -2.77 -2.77
N ALA A 60 8.88 -3.83 -1.96
CA ALA A 60 9.03 -3.71 -0.52
C ALA A 60 10.31 -2.96 -0.11
N ALA A 61 11.44 -3.27 -0.75
CA ALA A 61 12.69 -2.56 -0.51
C ALA A 61 12.60 -1.09 -0.93
N ALA A 62 11.90 -0.79 -2.03
CA ALA A 62 11.65 0.58 -2.48
C ALA A 62 10.70 1.36 -1.57
N LEU A 63 9.85 0.66 -0.80
CA LEU A 63 8.97 1.23 0.23
C LEU A 63 9.67 1.38 1.59
N ASP A 64 10.99 1.17 1.66
CA ASP A 64 11.78 1.28 2.90
C ASP A 64 11.26 0.31 4.00
N ILE A 65 10.85 -0.90 3.59
CA ILE A 65 10.43 -1.96 4.50
C ILE A 65 11.62 -2.88 4.77
N CYS A 66 11.94 -3.10 6.04
CA CYS A 66 13.04 -3.96 6.45
C CYS A 66 12.79 -5.41 6.04
N GLN A 67 13.84 -6.12 5.58
CA GLN A 67 13.72 -7.53 5.20
C GLN A 67 13.28 -8.44 6.35
N GLU A 68 13.65 -8.10 7.58
CA GLU A 68 13.20 -8.83 8.78
C GLU A 68 11.67 -8.76 8.94
N ASP A 69 11.09 -7.57 8.72
CA ASP A 69 9.64 -7.35 8.77
C ASP A 69 8.93 -7.97 7.57
N LEU A 70 9.59 -8.07 6.40
CA LEU A 70 8.99 -8.73 5.23
C LEU A 70 8.66 -10.18 5.46
N HIS A 71 9.49 -10.91 6.21
CA HIS A 71 9.18 -12.30 6.56
C HIS A 71 7.93 -12.39 7.45
N ALA A 72 7.77 -11.46 8.39
CA ALA A 72 6.59 -11.39 9.25
C ALA A 72 5.33 -11.00 8.45
N LEU A 73 5.44 -9.99 7.59
CA LEU A 73 4.38 -9.55 6.67
C LEU A 73 3.95 -10.67 5.72
N GLN A 74 4.91 -11.38 5.11
CA GLN A 74 4.64 -12.51 4.22
C GLN A 74 3.93 -13.65 4.94
N ALA A 75 4.31 -13.91 6.20
CA ALA A 75 3.63 -14.88 7.06
C ALA A 75 2.24 -14.40 7.52
N GLY A 76 1.93 -13.12 7.35
CA GLY A 76 0.69 -12.49 7.83
C GLY A 76 0.66 -12.30 9.33
N LEU A 77 1.81 -12.11 9.96
CA LEU A 77 1.94 -11.86 11.40
C LEU A 77 1.75 -10.37 11.69
N ALA A 78 1.05 -10.05 12.78
CA ALA A 78 0.90 -8.70 13.33
C ALA A 78 0.59 -7.58 12.30
N LEU A 79 -0.12 -7.91 11.22
CA LEU A 79 -0.41 -7.00 10.09
C LEU A 79 -1.16 -5.73 10.51
N LYS A 80 -1.90 -5.79 11.62
CA LYS A 80 -2.72 -4.70 12.15
C LYS A 80 -2.13 -4.04 13.40
N GLU A 81 -0.99 -4.54 13.86
CA GLU A 81 -0.37 -4.10 15.12
C GLU A 81 1.02 -3.54 14.82
N GLU A 82 2.08 -4.30 15.11
CA GLU A 82 3.47 -3.89 14.93
C GLU A 82 3.80 -3.52 13.48
N HIS A 83 3.21 -4.25 12.51
CA HIS A 83 3.46 -4.05 11.09
C HIS A 83 2.34 -3.28 10.37
N LEU A 84 1.50 -2.54 11.10
CA LEU A 84 0.41 -1.77 10.49
C LEU A 84 0.92 -0.76 9.45
N SER A 85 2.01 -0.04 9.79
CA SER A 85 2.61 0.95 8.89
C SER A 85 3.12 0.31 7.60
N ASP A 86 3.86 -0.80 7.69
CA ASP A 86 4.39 -1.47 6.51
C ASP A 86 3.31 -2.16 5.69
N THR A 87 2.28 -2.69 6.36
CA THR A 87 1.07 -3.20 5.71
C THR A 87 0.39 -2.08 4.94
N ALA A 88 0.26 -0.88 5.51
CA ALA A 88 -0.32 0.29 4.85
C ALA A 88 0.47 0.69 3.60
N LYS A 89 1.80 0.69 3.64
CA LYS A 89 2.64 0.94 2.47
C LYS A 89 2.41 -0.07 1.35
N ILE A 90 2.38 -1.37 1.68
CA ILE A 90 2.13 -2.44 0.68
C ILE A 90 0.73 -2.30 0.08
N VAL A 91 -0.25 -2.05 0.93
CA VAL A 91 -1.65 -1.85 0.53
C VAL A 91 -1.79 -0.63 -0.37
N ALA A 92 -1.16 0.50 -0.02
CA ALA A 92 -1.15 1.72 -0.83
C ALA A 92 -0.54 1.45 -2.21
N LEU A 93 0.60 0.76 -2.27
CA LEU A 93 1.23 0.40 -3.53
C LEU A 93 0.34 -0.53 -4.37
N CYS A 94 -0.26 -1.56 -3.75
CA CYS A 94 -1.18 -2.45 -4.45
C CYS A 94 -2.37 -1.69 -5.03
N LEU A 95 -3.00 -0.83 -4.23
CA LEU A 95 -4.08 0.04 -4.68
C LEU A 95 -3.63 0.92 -5.84
N ALA A 96 -2.47 1.55 -5.73
CA ALA A 96 -1.97 2.47 -6.74
C ALA A 96 -1.68 1.77 -8.08
N LEU A 97 -1.19 0.52 -8.03
CA LEU A 97 -0.97 -0.32 -9.20
C LEU A 97 -2.28 -0.86 -9.80
N GLU A 98 -3.26 -1.21 -8.95
CA GLU A 98 -4.54 -1.78 -9.39
C GLU A 98 -5.51 -0.72 -9.94
N THR A 99 -5.42 0.51 -9.42
CA THR A 99 -6.23 1.67 -9.83
C THR A 99 -5.56 2.51 -10.91
N ASP A 100 -4.34 2.15 -11.32
CA ASP A 100 -3.49 2.97 -12.19
C ASP A 100 -3.37 4.42 -11.65
N SER A 101 -3.36 4.58 -10.32
CA SER A 101 -3.30 5.90 -9.69
C SER A 101 -1.90 6.50 -9.80
N LEU A 102 -0.84 5.67 -9.86
CA LEU A 102 0.54 6.16 -10.00
C LEU A 102 0.76 6.93 -11.29
N THR A 103 0.06 6.60 -12.37
CA THR A 103 0.16 7.33 -13.66
C THR A 103 -0.58 8.67 -13.62
N GLN A 104 -1.51 8.82 -12.67
CA GLN A 104 -2.30 10.02 -12.45
C GLN A 104 -1.71 10.94 -11.38
N VAL A 105 -0.73 10.48 -10.59
CA VAL A 105 0.00 11.34 -9.67
C VAL A 105 0.80 12.32 -10.53
N GLU A 106 0.33 13.57 -10.55
CA GLU A 106 1.11 14.68 -11.09
C GLU A 106 2.33 14.86 -10.19
N VAL A 107 3.44 14.22 -10.57
CA VAL A 107 4.75 14.57 -10.05
C VAL A 107 5.00 16.00 -10.55
N SER A 108 4.58 16.98 -9.76
CA SER A 108 4.81 18.38 -10.07
C SER A 108 6.30 18.54 -10.38
N ASP A 109 6.60 19.10 -11.55
CA ASP A 109 7.92 19.35 -12.15
C ASP A 109 8.84 20.27 -11.30
N CYS A 110 8.63 20.35 -9.98
CA CYS A 110 9.47 21.06 -9.03
C CYS A 110 10.89 20.47 -8.91
N LEU A 111 11.22 19.41 -9.67
CA LEU A 111 12.58 18.90 -9.84
C LEU A 111 13.42 19.72 -10.84
N GLN A 112 12.90 20.81 -11.41
CA GLN A 112 13.71 21.72 -12.25
C GLN A 112 14.78 22.51 -11.47
N ASP A 113 14.74 22.53 -10.14
CA ASP A 113 15.66 23.32 -9.30
C ASP A 113 16.61 22.47 -8.44
N TYR A 114 16.78 21.17 -8.74
CA TYR A 114 17.86 20.38 -8.14
C TYR A 114 19.15 20.56 -8.95
N PRO A 115 20.18 21.26 -8.44
CA PRO A 115 21.47 21.26 -9.10
C PRO A 115 22.07 19.85 -8.99
N MET A 116 22.43 19.27 -10.15
CA MET A 116 23.28 18.08 -10.23
C MET A 116 24.60 18.26 -9.46
#